data_AF-A0A2N5S6G0-F1
#
_entry.id   AF-A0A2N5S6G0-F1
#
_cell.length_a   1.000
_cell.length_b   1.000
_cell.length_c   1.000
_cell.angle_alpha   90.00
_cell.angle_beta   90.00
_cell.angle_gamma   90.00
#
_symmetry.space_group_name_H-M   'P 1'
#
loop_
_entity.id
_entity.type
_entity.pdbx_description
1 polymer ?
#
loop_
_entity_poly.entity_id
_entity_poly.type
_entity_poly.pdbx_seq_one_letter_code
_entity_poly.pdbx_strand_id
1 'polypeptide(L)'
;MAQDGFAAYDCTISQPVLVHSVVLCFLADSPMHAEVTNTPNPGQSNHPCRMCTLSVERKSMVKSKTYIQKYLQVDEFGLHSQSSKGLGRFDGVLDTPVEILHVVLLGVVKYLARDDIGKLKEKEKAILIGRLDSLNCLSMNINSIKAKYLIKHIKSLVGRHFKVILQSAPFVLLDLLSSKRWEIWLALCKMCVLIFQTRISKMDSYINELTLHINQFICLIIKSNAHWVKKAKLHMLLHLPQSIRRFGPASLFSTEKFESYNGVLQKASIHSNRLSP
;
A
#
# COMPACT_ATOMS: atom_id res chain seq x y z
N MET A 1 24.28 4.67 -9.92
CA MET A 1 25.14 3.48 -9.73
C MET A 1 26.21 3.85 -8.73
N ALA A 2 26.57 2.97 -7.78
CA ALA A 2 27.61 3.26 -6.79
C ALA A 2 28.96 3.41 -7.50
N GLN A 3 29.62 4.56 -7.32
CA GLN A 3 30.91 4.85 -7.95
C GLN A 3 32.10 4.44 -7.06
N ASP A 4 31.85 4.18 -5.76
CA ASP A 4 32.87 3.78 -4.80
C ASP A 4 32.66 2.32 -4.37
N GLY A 5 33.48 1.41 -4.88
CA GLY A 5 33.55 0.01 -4.44
C GLY A 5 34.59 -0.20 -3.34
N PHE A 6 34.67 -1.42 -2.81
CA PHE A 6 35.78 -1.86 -1.96
C PHE A 6 36.55 -2.98 -2.65
N ALA A 7 37.87 -3.02 -2.47
CA ALA A 7 38.70 -4.10 -2.98
C ALA A 7 38.43 -5.38 -2.17
N ALA A 8 38.16 -6.48 -2.85
CA ALA A 8 38.09 -7.83 -2.29
C ALA A 8 38.96 -8.76 -3.12
N TYR A 9 39.38 -9.91 -2.58
CA TYR A 9 40.10 -10.91 -3.36
C TYR A 9 39.14 -12.04 -3.75
N ASP A 10 39.01 -12.30 -5.05
CA ASP A 10 38.19 -13.40 -5.55
C ASP A 10 39.06 -14.65 -5.72
N CYS A 11 38.78 -15.68 -4.92
CA CYS A 11 39.54 -16.93 -4.90
C CYS A 11 39.31 -17.81 -6.13
N THR A 12 38.21 -17.63 -6.87
CA THR A 12 37.91 -18.43 -8.07
C THR A 12 38.73 -17.99 -9.28
N ILE A 13 39.05 -16.69 -9.35
CA ILE A 13 39.84 -16.08 -10.43
C ILE A 13 41.22 -15.62 -9.96
N SER A 14 41.56 -15.83 -8.68
CA SER A 14 42.85 -15.51 -8.06
C SER A 14 43.33 -14.08 -8.30
N GLN A 15 42.43 -13.10 -8.16
CA GLN A 15 42.77 -11.69 -8.37
C GLN A 15 41.99 -10.74 -7.46
N PRO A 16 42.54 -9.54 -7.17
CA PRO A 16 41.78 -8.45 -6.57
C PRO A 16 40.64 -8.02 -7.51
N VAL A 17 39.43 -7.95 -6.96
CA VAL A 17 38.22 -7.45 -7.62
C VAL A 17 37.68 -6.23 -6.88
N LEU A 18 37.09 -5.30 -7.61
CA LEU A 18 36.36 -4.18 -7.02
C LEU A 18 34.90 -4.58 -6.82
N VAL A 19 34.49 -4.76 -5.58
CA VAL A 19 33.10 -5.10 -5.23
C VAL A 19 32.30 -3.82 -5.04
N HIS A 20 31.27 -3.67 -5.86
CA HIS A 20 30.25 -2.64 -5.68
C HIS A 20 28.93 -3.28 -5.25
N SER A 21 28.40 -2.87 -4.10
CA SER A 21 27.04 -3.23 -3.68
C SER A 21 26.14 -2.01 -3.81
N VAL A 22 25.00 -2.18 -4.48
CA VAL A 22 23.96 -1.17 -4.55
C VAL A 22 22.72 -1.76 -3.91
N VAL A 23 22.24 -1.13 -2.82
CA VAL A 23 20.90 -1.43 -2.31
C VAL A 23 19.90 -0.97 -3.36
N LEU A 24 19.28 -1.91 -4.05
CA LEU A 24 18.26 -1.63 -5.07
C LEU A 24 16.99 -1.08 -4.42
N CYS A 25 16.47 -1.79 -3.42
CA CYS A 25 15.36 -1.33 -2.60
C CYS A 25 15.38 -2.04 -1.24
N PHE A 26 14.84 -1.41 -0.21
CA PHE A 26 14.67 -1.96 1.12
C PHE A 26 13.20 -2.35 1.32
N LEU A 27 12.91 -3.65 1.29
CA LEU A 27 11.56 -4.20 1.43
C LEU A 27 11.26 -4.48 2.89
N ALA A 28 10.23 -3.83 3.42
CA ALA A 28 9.79 -4.04 4.77
C ALA A 28 8.35 -3.57 4.99
N ASP A 29 7.82 -3.85 6.18
CA ASP A 29 6.54 -3.32 6.62
C ASP A 29 6.63 -1.83 6.98
N SER A 30 5.48 -1.19 7.23
CA SER A 30 5.45 0.25 7.54
C SER A 30 6.25 0.62 8.80
N PRO A 31 6.20 -0.14 9.91
CA PRO A 31 7.07 0.07 11.07
C PRO A 31 8.57 0.05 10.76
N MET A 32 9.08 -0.98 10.09
CA MET A 32 10.50 -1.09 9.80
C MET A 32 10.95 -0.02 8.80
N HIS A 33 10.12 0.30 7.80
CA HIS A 33 10.39 1.45 6.92
C HIS A 33 10.47 2.75 7.71
N ALA A 34 9.58 2.97 8.66
CA ALA A 34 9.58 4.18 9.47
C ALA A 34 10.83 4.27 10.36
N GLU A 35 11.29 3.15 10.93
CA GLU A 35 12.52 3.08 11.71
C GLU A 35 13.75 3.44 10.85
N VAL A 36 13.90 2.81 9.69
CA VAL A 36 15.02 3.06 8.77
C VAL A 36 15.02 4.50 8.22
N THR A 37 13.84 5.10 8.08
CA THR A 37 13.71 6.51 7.63
C THR A 37 13.64 7.51 8.77
N ASN A 38 13.93 7.11 10.02
CA ASN A 38 13.81 7.96 11.22
C ASN A 38 12.48 8.73 11.28
N THR A 39 11.40 8.11 10.79
CA THR A 39 10.06 8.69 10.75
C THR A 39 9.25 8.17 11.92
N PRO A 40 8.58 9.04 12.72
CA PRO A 40 7.78 8.58 13.84
C PRO A 40 6.60 7.70 13.37
N ASN A 41 6.56 6.44 13.81
CA ASN A 41 5.44 5.53 13.67
C ASN A 41 4.99 5.04 15.06
N PRO A 42 3.68 4.90 15.36
CA PRO A 42 2.50 5.12 14.51
C PRO A 42 1.69 6.39 14.80
N GLY A 43 0.99 6.87 13.75
CA GLY A 43 -0.32 7.52 13.86
C GLY A 43 -0.40 8.91 14.52
N GLN A 44 -0.70 9.93 13.71
CA GLN A 44 -0.79 11.35 14.11
C GLN A 44 0.55 11.97 14.54
N SER A 45 1.56 11.75 13.71
CA SER A 45 2.78 12.57 13.69
C SER A 45 2.53 13.90 13.01
N ASN A 46 3.27 14.93 13.42
CA ASN A 46 3.39 16.18 12.69
C ASN A 46 4.04 15.99 11.31
N HIS A 47 4.76 14.88 11.10
CA HIS A 47 5.34 14.43 9.84
C HIS A 47 4.77 13.05 9.46
N PRO A 48 3.57 13.00 8.84
CA PRO A 48 2.86 11.74 8.62
C PRO A 48 3.39 10.93 7.43
N CYS A 49 4.28 11.47 6.60
CA CYS A 49 4.79 10.80 5.40
C CYS A 49 6.31 10.67 5.46
N ARG A 50 6.82 9.46 5.25
CA ARG A 50 8.26 9.20 5.10
C ARG A 50 8.83 9.54 3.71
N MET A 51 7.97 9.82 2.73
CA MET A 51 8.37 10.01 1.33
C MET A 51 8.41 11.49 0.89
N CYS A 52 7.91 12.41 1.71
CA CYS A 52 7.92 13.84 1.39
C CYS A 52 7.96 14.71 2.64
N THR A 53 8.01 16.03 2.43
CA THR A 53 8.07 17.03 3.50
C THR A 53 6.69 17.43 4.03
N LEU A 54 5.64 16.63 3.81
CA LEU A 54 4.31 16.90 4.35
C LEU A 54 4.40 17.00 5.88
N SER A 55 4.05 18.16 6.43
CA SER A 55 4.09 18.41 7.85
C SER A 55 3.08 19.44 8.34
N VAL A 56 2.83 19.44 9.65
CA VAL A 56 2.09 20.47 10.38
C VAL A 56 2.83 20.85 11.65
N GLU A 57 2.76 22.13 12.05
CA GLU A 57 3.26 22.57 13.36
C GLU A 57 2.38 22.05 14.50
N ARG A 58 1.05 22.12 14.30
CA ARG A 58 0.05 21.70 15.28
C ARG A 58 -0.95 20.74 14.65
N LYS A 59 -1.34 19.69 15.38
CA LYS A 59 -2.32 18.69 14.91
C LYS A 59 -3.66 19.28 14.49
N SER A 60 -4.05 20.43 15.06
CA SER A 60 -5.27 21.16 14.67
C SER A 60 -5.23 21.67 13.22
N MET A 61 -4.03 21.90 12.66
CA MET A 61 -3.83 22.41 11.30
C MET A 61 -4.03 21.35 10.21
N VAL A 62 -4.18 20.08 10.56
CA VAL A 62 -4.39 18.96 9.61
C VAL A 62 -5.71 19.12 8.80
N LYS A 63 -6.60 20.03 9.21
CA LYS A 63 -7.83 20.37 8.47
C LYS A 63 -7.74 21.67 7.67
N SER A 64 -6.60 22.37 7.68
CA SER A 64 -6.46 23.63 6.96
C SER A 64 -6.44 23.37 5.44
N LYS A 65 -6.91 24.35 4.66
CA LYS A 65 -6.82 24.32 3.18
C LYS A 65 -5.38 24.10 2.73
N THR A 66 -4.43 24.81 3.35
CA THR A 66 -3.00 24.71 3.07
C THR A 66 -2.44 23.31 3.31
N TYR A 67 -2.86 22.64 4.38
CA TYR A 67 -2.45 21.26 4.63
C TYR A 67 -3.08 20.31 3.61
N ILE A 68 -4.36 20.48 3.29
CA ILE A 68 -5.04 19.62 2.30
C ILE A 68 -4.38 19.77 0.92
N GLN A 69 -3.99 20.98 0.50
CA GLN A 69 -3.26 21.22 -0.74
C GLN A 69 -1.90 20.48 -0.74
N LYS A 70 -1.10 20.63 0.32
CA LYS A 70 0.17 19.90 0.48
C LYS A 70 -0.05 18.38 0.53
N TYR A 71 -1.10 17.92 1.20
CA TYR A 71 -1.47 16.50 1.30
C TYR A 71 -1.79 15.91 -0.09
N LEU A 72 -2.48 16.69 -0.92
CA LEU A 72 -2.85 16.34 -2.30
C LEU A 72 -1.69 16.55 -3.30
N GLN A 73 -0.56 17.10 -2.86
CA GLN A 73 0.57 17.49 -3.72
C GLN A 73 0.14 18.47 -4.83
N VAL A 74 -0.72 19.43 -4.48
CA VAL A 74 -1.16 20.50 -5.38
C VAL A 74 -0.78 21.88 -4.85
N ASP A 75 -0.53 22.81 -5.75
CA ASP A 75 -0.29 24.22 -5.46
C ASP A 75 -1.58 24.98 -5.15
N GLU A 76 -1.49 26.31 -5.06
CA GLU A 76 -2.63 27.18 -4.79
C GLU A 76 -3.67 27.20 -5.91
N PHE A 77 -3.26 26.89 -7.15
CA PHE A 77 -4.08 26.80 -8.34
C PHE A 77 -4.63 25.38 -8.59
N GLY A 78 -4.20 24.40 -7.79
CA GLY A 78 -4.61 22.99 -7.94
C GLY A 78 -3.74 22.19 -8.91
N LEU A 79 -2.60 22.72 -9.34
CA LEU A 79 -1.64 22.04 -10.21
C LEU A 79 -0.68 21.18 -9.38
N HIS A 80 -0.30 20.02 -9.91
CA HIS A 80 0.59 19.11 -9.19
C HIS A 80 2.01 19.66 -9.05
N SER A 81 2.55 19.64 -7.84
CA SER A 81 3.94 20.02 -7.56
C SER A 81 4.79 18.79 -7.24
N GLN A 82 5.98 18.68 -7.85
CA GLN A 82 6.91 17.59 -7.56
C GLN A 82 7.72 17.90 -6.30
N SER A 83 7.51 17.13 -5.23
CA SER A 83 8.43 17.13 -4.09
C SER A 83 9.44 15.99 -4.25
N SER A 84 10.58 16.25 -4.87
CA SER A 84 11.70 15.31 -4.92
C SER A 84 12.87 15.84 -4.10
N LYS A 85 13.24 15.12 -3.03
CA LYS A 85 14.59 15.17 -2.45
C LYS A 85 15.45 14.15 -3.19
N GLY A 86 16.71 14.47 -3.46
CA GLY A 86 17.61 13.60 -4.21
C GLY A 86 19.07 13.66 -3.76
N LEU A 87 19.73 12.53 -4.03
CA LEU A 87 21.15 12.14 -4.01
C LEU A 87 21.82 11.69 -2.69
N GLY A 88 22.49 10.52 -2.78
CA GLY A 88 23.49 9.96 -1.84
C GLY A 88 23.24 8.49 -1.48
N ARG A 89 24.29 7.65 -1.38
CA ARG A 89 24.26 6.19 -1.09
C ARG A 89 23.18 5.82 -0.05
N PHE A 90 22.20 5.01 -0.47
CA PHE A 90 20.94 4.72 0.24
C PHE A 90 20.16 5.98 0.64
N ASP A 91 19.19 6.37 -0.18
CA ASP A 91 18.21 7.38 0.19
C ASP A 91 17.02 6.68 0.84
N GLY A 92 16.94 6.75 2.17
CA GLY A 92 15.85 6.12 2.92
C GLY A 92 14.46 6.49 2.40
N VAL A 93 14.27 7.67 1.80
CA VAL A 93 13.00 8.09 1.18
C VAL A 93 12.77 7.39 -0.15
N LEU A 94 13.78 7.38 -1.03
CA LEU A 94 13.63 6.88 -2.40
C LEU A 94 13.78 5.35 -2.50
N ASP A 95 14.54 4.73 -1.61
CA ASP A 95 14.91 3.31 -1.62
C ASP A 95 13.96 2.43 -0.80
N THR A 96 12.97 3.03 -0.12
CA THR A 96 11.89 2.31 0.57
C THR A 96 10.57 2.47 -0.21
N PRO A 97 10.30 1.64 -1.23
CA PRO A 97 9.12 1.81 -2.09
C PRO A 97 7.79 1.74 -1.33
N VAL A 98 6.71 2.20 -1.96
CA VAL A 98 5.34 2.08 -1.42
C VAL A 98 4.93 0.61 -1.40
N GLU A 99 5.13 -0.08 -0.28
CA GLU A 99 4.82 -1.51 -0.14
C GLU A 99 3.29 -1.74 -0.21
N ILE A 100 2.83 -2.43 -1.25
CA ILE A 100 1.40 -2.50 -1.62
C ILE A 100 0.57 -3.38 -0.71
N LEU A 101 1.13 -4.40 -0.07
CA LEU A 101 0.40 -5.21 0.89
C LEU A 101 0.00 -4.38 2.11
N HIS A 102 0.91 -3.61 2.67
CA HIS A 102 0.70 -2.80 3.85
C HIS A 102 -0.03 -1.51 3.55
N VAL A 103 0.30 -0.84 2.44
CA VAL A 103 -0.30 0.46 2.09
C VAL A 103 -1.68 0.27 1.48
N VAL A 104 -1.83 -0.63 0.50
CA VAL A 104 -3.09 -0.79 -0.24
C VAL A 104 -4.02 -1.76 0.48
N LEU A 105 -3.64 -3.03 0.65
CA LEU A 105 -4.55 -4.05 1.19
C LEU A 105 -4.79 -3.87 2.70
N LEU A 106 -3.74 -3.85 3.51
CA LEU A 106 -3.80 -3.71 4.97
C LEU A 106 -3.91 -2.24 5.42
N GLY A 107 -3.91 -1.29 4.48
CA GLY A 107 -4.13 0.13 4.71
C GLY A 107 -5.47 0.56 4.14
N VAL A 108 -5.46 1.02 2.90
CA VAL A 108 -6.60 1.65 2.22
C VAL A 108 -7.84 0.75 2.17
N VAL A 109 -7.70 -0.47 1.63
CA VAL A 109 -8.81 -1.42 1.51
C VAL A 109 -9.32 -1.81 2.89
N LYS A 110 -8.43 -2.11 3.84
CA LYS A 110 -8.79 -2.40 5.24
C LYS A 110 -9.54 -1.26 5.90
N TYR A 111 -9.16 -0.01 5.66
CA TYR A 111 -9.86 1.13 6.25
C TYR A 111 -11.29 1.26 5.72
N LEU A 112 -11.48 1.21 4.40
CA LEU A 112 -12.81 1.27 3.80
C LEU A 112 -13.68 0.07 4.20
N ALA A 113 -13.14 -1.15 4.14
CA ALA A 113 -13.84 -2.35 4.56
C ALA A 113 -14.30 -2.26 6.03
N ARG A 114 -13.46 -1.77 6.93
CA ARG A 114 -13.86 -1.57 8.34
C ARG A 114 -14.92 -0.48 8.50
N ASP A 115 -14.85 0.59 7.70
CA ASP A 115 -15.73 1.76 7.83
C ASP A 115 -17.11 1.53 7.19
N ASP A 116 -17.19 0.74 6.12
CA ASP A 116 -18.41 0.45 5.38
C ASP A 116 -18.99 -0.93 5.76
N ILE A 117 -18.25 -2.01 5.51
CA ILE A 117 -18.72 -3.38 5.78
C ILE A 117 -18.85 -3.62 7.29
N GLY A 118 -17.93 -3.07 8.08
CA GLY A 118 -17.95 -3.22 9.54
C GLY A 118 -19.15 -2.55 10.24
N LYS A 119 -19.85 -1.63 9.56
CA LYS A 119 -21.01 -0.91 10.08
C LYS A 119 -22.36 -1.41 9.56
N LEU A 120 -22.35 -2.37 8.63
CA LEU A 120 -23.58 -2.99 8.13
C LEU A 120 -24.38 -3.62 9.28
N LYS A 121 -25.70 -3.53 9.20
CA LYS A 121 -26.64 -4.20 10.10
C LYS A 121 -26.63 -5.71 9.85
N GLU A 122 -27.13 -6.50 10.79
CA GLU A 122 -27.14 -7.96 10.66
C GLU A 122 -27.90 -8.46 9.42
N LYS A 123 -28.99 -7.81 9.03
CA LYS A 123 -29.71 -8.11 7.78
C LYS A 123 -28.86 -7.85 6.53
N GLU A 124 -28.18 -6.70 6.49
CA GLU A 124 -27.29 -6.31 5.38
C GLU A 124 -26.06 -7.24 5.30
N LYS A 125 -25.52 -7.64 6.45
CA LYS A 125 -24.44 -8.64 6.52
C LYS A 125 -24.89 -10.00 5.99
N ALA A 126 -26.12 -10.44 6.30
CA ALA A 126 -26.66 -11.69 5.78
C ALA A 126 -26.79 -11.65 4.25
N ILE A 127 -27.25 -10.53 3.69
CA ILE A 127 -27.30 -10.31 2.24
C ILE A 127 -25.90 -10.39 1.63
N LEU A 128 -24.92 -9.69 2.23
CA LEU A 128 -23.54 -9.69 1.77
C LEU A 128 -22.92 -11.09 1.81
N ILE A 129 -23.18 -11.87 2.86
CA ILE A 129 -22.74 -13.26 2.98
C ILE A 129 -23.33 -14.09 1.84
N GLY A 130 -24.65 -14.02 1.62
CA GLY A 130 -25.31 -14.76 0.56
C GLY A 130 -24.76 -14.44 -0.84
N ARG A 131 -24.45 -13.16 -1.11
CA ARG A 131 -23.83 -12.73 -2.37
C ARG A 131 -22.40 -13.21 -2.55
N LEU A 132 -21.62 -13.24 -1.48
CA LEU A 132 -20.25 -13.74 -1.52
C LEU A 132 -20.24 -15.27 -1.72
N ASP A 133 -21.17 -15.99 -1.08
CA ASP A 133 -21.30 -17.45 -1.24
C ASP A 133 -21.80 -17.84 -2.64
N SER A 134 -22.60 -16.98 -3.31
CA SER A 134 -23.10 -17.22 -4.67
C SER A 134 -22.17 -16.73 -5.78
N LEU A 135 -21.08 -16.03 -5.45
CA LEU A 135 -20.19 -15.42 -6.43
C LEU A 135 -19.35 -16.49 -7.16
N ASN A 136 -19.32 -16.40 -8.50
CA ASN A 136 -18.48 -17.27 -9.32
C ASN A 136 -17.00 -16.95 -9.09
N CYS A 137 -16.26 -17.90 -8.50
CA CYS A 137 -14.86 -17.73 -8.13
C CYS A 137 -13.86 -18.17 -9.21
N LEU A 138 -14.32 -18.67 -10.37
CA LEU A 138 -13.44 -19.22 -11.42
C LEU A 138 -12.33 -18.24 -11.82
N SER A 139 -12.67 -16.99 -12.09
CA SER A 139 -11.71 -15.95 -12.51
C SER A 139 -10.88 -15.38 -11.35
N MET A 140 -11.17 -15.73 -10.10
CA MET A 140 -10.42 -15.28 -8.92
C MET A 140 -9.30 -16.24 -8.51
N ASN A 141 -9.23 -17.43 -9.12
CA ASN A 141 -8.29 -18.49 -8.76
C ASN A 141 -8.40 -18.91 -7.27
N ILE A 142 -9.63 -19.05 -6.77
CA ILE A 142 -9.94 -19.46 -5.40
C ILE A 142 -11.07 -20.51 -5.43
N ASN A 143 -10.92 -21.58 -4.65
CA ASN A 143 -11.90 -22.68 -4.63
C ASN A 143 -13.25 -22.29 -4.02
N SER A 144 -13.24 -21.48 -2.96
CA SER A 144 -14.44 -21.04 -2.27
C SER A 144 -14.16 -19.82 -1.38
N ILE A 145 -15.12 -18.90 -1.30
CA ILE A 145 -15.09 -17.76 -0.40
C ILE A 145 -15.71 -18.18 0.94
N LYS A 146 -14.95 -18.08 2.03
CA LYS A 146 -15.49 -18.28 3.38
C LYS A 146 -16.24 -17.02 3.85
N ALA A 147 -17.39 -16.70 3.23
CA ALA A 147 -18.06 -15.41 3.38
C ALA A 147 -18.38 -15.05 4.84
N LYS A 148 -18.99 -15.99 5.58
CA LYS A 148 -19.30 -15.81 7.01
C LYS A 148 -18.06 -15.44 7.84
N TYR A 149 -16.91 -16.06 7.55
CA TYR A 149 -15.65 -15.75 8.20
C TYR A 149 -15.16 -14.34 7.85
N LEU A 150 -15.18 -13.97 6.56
CA LEU A 150 -14.75 -12.64 6.10
C LEU A 150 -15.54 -11.52 6.77
N ILE A 151 -16.87 -11.64 6.79
CA ILE A 151 -17.75 -10.61 7.35
C ILE A 151 -17.65 -10.56 8.88
N LYS A 152 -17.62 -11.72 9.56
CA LYS A 152 -17.45 -11.78 11.01
C LYS A 152 -16.12 -11.18 11.48
N HIS A 153 -15.04 -11.42 10.74
CA HIS A 153 -13.69 -11.03 11.13
C HIS A 153 -13.14 -9.82 10.37
N ILE A 154 -14.01 -9.01 9.75
CA ILE A 154 -13.64 -7.86 8.88
C ILE A 154 -12.57 -6.93 9.49
N LYS A 155 -12.54 -6.81 10.81
CA LYS A 155 -11.57 -5.98 11.54
C LYS A 155 -10.17 -6.61 11.62
N SER A 156 -10.03 -7.93 11.59
CA SER A 156 -8.77 -8.64 11.83
C SER A 156 -8.29 -9.48 10.64
N LEU A 157 -8.80 -9.20 9.44
CA LEU A 157 -8.38 -9.90 8.23
C LEU A 157 -6.92 -9.58 7.84
N VAL A 158 -6.35 -10.50 7.05
CA VAL A 158 -5.03 -10.42 6.44
C VAL A 158 -5.13 -10.03 4.96
N GLY A 159 -4.00 -9.75 4.30
CA GLY A 159 -3.95 -9.23 2.92
C GLY A 159 -4.76 -10.03 1.92
N ARG A 160 -4.58 -11.36 1.89
CA ARG A 160 -5.32 -12.25 0.97
C ARG A 160 -6.84 -12.13 1.12
N HIS A 161 -7.36 -11.92 2.32
CA HIS A 161 -8.79 -11.79 2.55
C HIS A 161 -9.31 -10.44 2.04
N PHE A 162 -8.54 -9.36 2.22
CA PHE A 162 -8.88 -8.06 1.64
C PHE A 162 -8.80 -8.06 0.12
N LYS A 163 -7.90 -8.85 -0.48
CA LYS A 163 -7.85 -9.06 -1.93
C LYS A 163 -9.15 -9.68 -2.47
N VAL A 164 -9.69 -10.68 -1.77
CA VAL A 164 -11.01 -11.27 -2.11
C VAL A 164 -12.13 -10.24 -2.02
N ILE A 165 -12.17 -9.46 -0.93
CA ILE A 165 -13.18 -8.40 -0.76
C ILE A 165 -13.07 -7.36 -1.87
N LEU A 166 -11.85 -6.92 -2.19
CA LEU A 166 -11.59 -5.94 -3.24
C LEU A 166 -12.04 -6.42 -4.62
N GLN A 167 -11.75 -7.68 -4.96
CA GLN A 167 -12.14 -8.28 -6.25
C GLN A 167 -13.66 -8.51 -6.38
N SER A 168 -14.35 -8.77 -5.27
CA SER A 168 -15.80 -9.02 -5.24
C SER A 168 -16.64 -7.75 -5.03
N ALA A 169 -16.06 -6.69 -4.47
CA ALA A 169 -16.77 -5.47 -4.07
C ALA A 169 -17.70 -4.88 -5.15
N PRO A 170 -17.30 -4.78 -6.44
CA PRO A 170 -18.15 -4.27 -7.52
C PRO A 170 -19.44 -5.07 -7.79
N PHE A 171 -19.54 -6.28 -7.25
CA PHE A 171 -20.68 -7.16 -7.48
C PHE A 171 -21.54 -7.35 -6.23
N VAL A 172 -20.92 -7.23 -5.06
CA VAL A 172 -21.59 -7.61 -3.80
C VAL A 172 -22.04 -6.43 -2.94
N LEU A 173 -21.50 -5.22 -3.14
CA LEU A 173 -21.75 -4.06 -2.27
C LEU A 173 -22.75 -3.01 -2.81
N LEU A 174 -23.22 -3.13 -4.05
CA LEU A 174 -23.94 -2.06 -4.80
C LEU A 174 -25.06 -1.35 -4.01
N ASP A 175 -26.06 -2.08 -3.54
CA ASP A 175 -27.23 -1.59 -2.80
C ASP A 175 -27.06 -1.63 -1.27
N LEU A 176 -25.89 -2.09 -0.80
CA LEU A 176 -25.52 -2.07 0.62
C LEU A 176 -24.83 -0.75 1.00
N LEU A 177 -24.52 0.09 0.01
CA LEU A 177 -23.81 1.35 0.18
C LEU A 177 -24.61 2.51 -0.43
N SER A 178 -24.39 3.72 0.07
CA SER A 178 -24.90 4.93 -0.60
C SER A 178 -24.21 5.15 -1.94
N SER A 179 -24.86 5.86 -2.87
CA SER A 179 -24.30 6.12 -4.21
C SER A 179 -22.91 6.77 -4.16
N LYS A 180 -22.67 7.70 -3.23
CA LYS A 180 -21.36 8.34 -3.02
C LYS A 180 -20.31 7.33 -2.53
N ARG A 181 -20.68 6.40 -1.66
CA ARG A 181 -19.76 5.37 -1.15
C ARG A 181 -19.47 4.31 -2.19
N TRP A 182 -20.48 3.96 -2.97
CA TRP A 182 -20.34 3.07 -4.10
C TRP A 182 -19.32 3.59 -5.13
N GLU A 183 -19.40 4.87 -5.47
CA GLU A 183 -18.46 5.52 -6.38
C GLU A 183 -17.00 5.44 -5.87
N ILE A 184 -16.79 5.61 -4.56
CA ILE A 184 -15.46 5.45 -3.93
C ILE A 184 -14.94 4.02 -4.08
N TRP A 185 -15.78 3.01 -3.86
CA TRP A 185 -15.40 1.61 -4.03
C TRP A 185 -15.08 1.28 -5.50
N LEU A 186 -15.84 1.81 -6.46
CA LEU A 186 -15.53 1.65 -7.88
C LEU A 186 -14.20 2.30 -8.25
N ALA A 187 -13.92 3.51 -7.77
CA ALA A 187 -12.65 4.19 -7.98
C ALA A 187 -11.48 3.40 -7.37
N LEU A 188 -11.65 2.86 -6.16
CA LEU A 188 -10.68 1.97 -5.51
C LEU A 188 -10.41 0.72 -6.37
N CYS A 189 -11.46 0.05 -6.85
CA CYS A 189 -11.32 -1.17 -7.63
C CYS A 189 -10.59 -0.90 -8.95
N LYS A 190 -10.96 0.16 -9.70
CA LYS A 190 -10.29 0.56 -10.94
C LYS A 190 -8.81 0.87 -10.73
N MET A 191 -8.49 1.65 -9.69
CA MET A 191 -7.11 1.95 -9.31
C MET A 191 -6.33 0.67 -8.99
N CYS A 192 -6.90 -0.23 -8.18
CA CYS A 192 -6.24 -1.46 -7.78
C CYS A 192 -6.00 -2.43 -8.93
N VAL A 193 -6.85 -2.45 -9.96
CA VAL A 193 -6.59 -3.24 -11.17
C VAL A 193 -5.24 -2.87 -11.75
N LEU A 194 -4.91 -1.58 -11.86
CA LEU A 194 -3.61 -1.10 -12.35
C LEU A 194 -2.47 -1.44 -11.38
N ILE A 195 -2.67 -1.22 -10.07
CA ILE A 195 -1.64 -1.47 -9.05
C ILE A 195 -1.17 -2.93 -9.04
N PHE A 196 -2.09 -3.88 -9.21
CA PHE A 196 -1.79 -5.31 -9.15
C PHE A 196 -1.43 -5.93 -10.51
N GLN A 197 -1.25 -5.13 -11.56
CA GLN A 197 -0.69 -5.62 -12.83
C GLN A 197 0.75 -6.08 -12.62
N THR A 198 1.08 -7.23 -13.21
CA THR A 198 2.43 -7.83 -13.12
C THR A 198 3.33 -7.47 -14.30
N ARG A 199 2.77 -6.82 -15.33
CA ARG A 199 3.47 -6.43 -16.55
C ARG A 199 3.02 -5.03 -16.98
N ILE A 200 3.98 -4.18 -17.34
CA ILE A 200 3.74 -2.82 -17.82
C ILE A 200 4.46 -2.69 -19.16
N SER A 201 3.70 -2.54 -20.24
CA SER A 201 4.27 -2.44 -21.59
C SER A 201 4.77 -1.03 -21.93
N LYS A 202 4.04 0.00 -21.49
CA LYS A 202 4.35 1.42 -21.74
C LYS A 202 4.34 2.18 -20.42
N MET A 203 5.51 2.40 -19.84
CA MET A 203 5.66 2.98 -18.49
C MET A 203 4.99 4.35 -18.38
N ASP A 204 5.24 5.28 -19.30
CA ASP A 204 4.71 6.65 -19.16
C ASP A 204 3.18 6.69 -19.26
N SER A 205 2.58 5.96 -20.19
CA SER A 205 1.12 5.85 -20.30
C SER A 205 0.51 5.22 -19.04
N TYR A 206 1.11 4.14 -18.54
CA TYR A 206 0.68 3.47 -17.32
C TYR A 206 0.76 4.40 -16.10
N ILE A 207 1.86 5.14 -15.94
CA ILE A 207 2.05 6.08 -14.83
C ILE A 207 1.03 7.21 -14.89
N ASN A 208 0.73 7.75 -16.08
CA ASN A 208 -0.29 8.78 -16.25
C ASN A 208 -1.69 8.26 -15.88
N GLU A 209 -2.05 7.06 -16.35
CA GLU A 209 -3.33 6.44 -16.05
C GLU A 209 -3.47 6.11 -14.55
N LEU A 210 -2.44 5.52 -13.95
CA LEU A 210 -2.42 5.22 -12.52
C LEU A 210 -2.54 6.50 -11.68
N THR A 211 -1.80 7.54 -12.03
CA THR A 211 -1.84 8.84 -11.33
C THR A 211 -3.24 9.45 -11.41
N LEU A 212 -3.89 9.40 -12.57
CA LEU A 212 -5.27 9.84 -12.73
C LEU A 212 -6.23 9.09 -11.79
N HIS A 213 -6.14 7.76 -11.75
CA HIS A 213 -7.01 6.96 -10.89
C HIS A 213 -6.75 7.14 -9.39
N ILE A 214 -5.48 7.32 -8.98
CA ILE A 214 -5.13 7.66 -7.60
C ILE A 214 -5.75 9.01 -7.24
N ASN A 215 -5.56 10.03 -8.08
CA ASN A 215 -6.10 11.37 -7.84
C ASN A 215 -7.63 11.37 -7.75
N GLN A 216 -8.31 10.65 -8.66
CA GLN A 216 -9.76 10.50 -8.63
C GLN A 216 -10.21 9.86 -7.30
N PHE A 217 -9.60 8.75 -6.90
CA PHE A 217 -9.94 8.07 -5.65
C PHE A 217 -9.70 8.95 -4.41
N ILE A 218 -8.54 9.62 -4.34
CA ILE A 218 -8.17 10.50 -3.23
C ILE A 218 -9.14 11.70 -3.14
N CYS A 219 -9.51 12.30 -4.27
CA CYS A 219 -10.50 13.38 -4.31
C CYS A 219 -11.86 12.91 -3.79
N LEU A 220 -12.36 11.76 -4.26
CA LEU A 220 -13.65 11.23 -3.82
C LEU A 220 -13.67 10.90 -2.32
N ILE A 221 -12.63 10.26 -1.81
CA ILE A 221 -12.59 9.84 -0.40
C ILE A 221 -12.47 11.06 0.54
N ILE A 222 -11.63 12.05 0.22
CA ILE A 222 -11.48 13.26 1.04
C ILE A 222 -12.75 14.11 1.01
N LYS A 223 -13.38 14.27 -0.16
CA LYS A 223 -14.69 14.94 -0.29
C LYS A 223 -15.78 14.25 0.54
N SER A 224 -15.71 12.93 0.68
CA SER A 224 -16.68 12.19 1.51
C SER A 224 -16.51 12.45 3.01
N ASN A 225 -15.26 12.60 3.48
CA ASN A 225 -14.95 12.92 4.87
C ASN A 225 -13.51 13.43 5.01
N ALA A 226 -13.32 14.68 5.44
CA ALA A 226 -11.99 15.25 5.61
C ALA A 226 -11.10 14.51 6.63
N HIS A 227 -11.66 13.66 7.51
CA HIS A 227 -10.86 12.87 8.45
C HIS A 227 -9.92 11.85 7.79
N TRP A 228 -10.15 11.51 6.51
CA TRP A 228 -9.28 10.61 5.75
C TRP A 228 -7.84 11.14 5.60
N VAL A 229 -7.63 12.45 5.62
CA VAL A 229 -6.28 13.06 5.53
C VAL A 229 -5.37 12.71 6.72
N LYS A 230 -5.94 12.20 7.83
CA LYS A 230 -5.16 11.70 8.97
C LYS A 230 -4.53 10.32 8.72
N LYS A 231 -4.89 9.64 7.63
CA LYS A 231 -4.36 8.31 7.29
C LYS A 231 -3.12 8.47 6.41
N ALA A 232 -1.94 8.25 7.01
CA ALA A 232 -0.66 8.30 6.31
C ALA A 232 -0.61 7.38 5.07
N LYS A 233 -1.15 6.16 5.18
CA LYS A 233 -1.19 5.19 4.07
C LYS A 233 -2.01 5.67 2.87
N LEU A 234 -3.02 6.53 3.06
CA LEU A 234 -3.73 7.16 1.93
C LEU A 234 -2.82 8.14 1.19
N HIS A 235 -2.06 8.95 1.91
CA HIS A 235 -1.10 9.88 1.29
C HIS A 235 0.04 9.13 0.59
N MET A 236 0.49 8.00 1.15
CA MET A 236 1.52 7.17 0.52
C MET A 236 1.14 6.66 -0.88
N LEU A 237 -0.17 6.56 -1.21
CA LEU A 237 -0.59 6.22 -2.57
C LEU A 237 -0.07 7.21 -3.61
N LEU A 238 0.03 8.50 -3.28
CA LEU A 238 0.49 9.53 -4.22
C LEU A 238 1.95 9.35 -4.65
N HIS A 239 2.72 8.55 -3.92
CA HIS A 239 4.13 8.24 -4.20
C HIS A 239 4.33 6.88 -4.89
N LEU A 240 3.24 6.11 -5.07
CA LEU A 240 3.29 4.81 -5.73
C LEU A 240 3.72 4.91 -7.21
N PRO A 241 3.28 5.91 -8.01
CA PRO A 241 3.73 6.04 -9.38
C PRO A 241 5.26 6.18 -9.49
N GLN A 242 5.90 6.97 -8.63
CA GLN A 242 7.35 7.12 -8.59
C GLN A 242 8.05 5.82 -8.20
N SER A 243 7.49 5.08 -7.24
CA SER A 243 7.99 3.74 -6.87
C SER A 243 7.94 2.78 -8.06
N ILE A 244 6.84 2.75 -8.80
CA ILE A 244 6.68 1.87 -9.97
C ILE A 244 7.60 2.28 -11.12
N ARG A 245 7.74 3.59 -11.36
CA ARG A 245 8.65 4.10 -12.39
C ARG A 245 10.09 3.65 -12.13
N ARG A 246 10.48 3.58 -10.86
CA ARG A 246 11.84 3.23 -10.44
C ARG A 246 12.08 1.72 -10.36
N PHE A 247 11.13 0.97 -9.82
CA PHE A 247 11.32 -0.45 -9.47
C PHE A 247 10.53 -1.42 -10.35
N GLY A 248 9.78 -0.92 -11.32
CA GLY A 248 8.89 -1.71 -12.16
C GLY A 248 7.54 -2.01 -11.49
N PRO A 249 6.77 -2.99 -11.98
CA PRO A 249 5.45 -3.32 -11.45
C PRO A 249 5.45 -3.53 -9.93
N ALA A 250 4.41 -3.05 -9.24
CA ALA A 250 4.39 -3.04 -7.78
C ALA A 250 4.48 -4.43 -7.13
N SER A 251 4.15 -5.48 -7.87
CA SER A 251 4.37 -6.87 -7.45
C SER A 251 5.84 -7.21 -7.17
N LEU A 252 6.80 -6.47 -7.75
CA LEU A 252 8.23 -6.72 -7.58
C LEU A 252 8.76 -6.29 -6.21
N PHE A 253 8.09 -5.34 -5.55
CA PHE A 253 8.46 -4.82 -4.23
C PHE A 253 7.36 -5.03 -3.17
N SER A 254 6.52 -6.05 -3.38
CA SER A 254 5.52 -6.49 -2.41
C SER A 254 6.14 -7.43 -1.37
N THR A 255 5.78 -7.26 -0.09
CA THR A 255 6.24 -8.14 1.00
C THR A 255 5.41 -9.42 1.16
N GLU A 256 4.35 -9.60 0.35
CA GLU A 256 3.42 -10.74 0.48
C GLU A 256 4.12 -12.10 0.42
N LYS A 257 5.10 -12.25 -0.49
CA LYS A 257 5.88 -13.49 -0.58
C LYS A 257 6.73 -13.70 0.68
N PHE A 258 7.43 -12.68 1.14
CA PHE A 258 8.30 -12.76 2.31
C PHE A 258 7.52 -13.08 3.59
N GLU A 259 6.37 -12.44 3.79
CA GLU A 259 5.49 -12.72 4.93
C GLU A 259 4.94 -14.15 4.95
N SER A 260 4.73 -14.75 3.77
CA SER A 260 4.30 -16.15 3.69
C SER A 260 5.35 -17.12 4.25
N TYR A 261 6.64 -16.76 4.22
CA TYR A 261 7.73 -17.56 4.79
C TYR A 261 7.85 -17.45 6.31
N ASN A 262 7.28 -16.42 6.95
CA ASN A 262 7.31 -16.28 8.41
C ASN A 262 6.68 -17.50 9.10
N GLY A 263 5.63 -18.09 8.52
CA GLY A 263 5.02 -19.31 9.05
C GLY A 263 5.92 -20.55 8.91
N VAL A 264 6.77 -20.60 7.89
CA VAL A 264 7.76 -21.68 7.69
C VAL A 264 8.87 -21.55 8.72
N LEU A 265 9.42 -20.35 8.89
CA LEU A 265 10.45 -20.06 9.90
C LEU A 265 9.94 -20.32 11.32
N GLN A 266 8.71 -19.91 11.63
CA GLN A 266 8.11 -20.16 12.93
C GLN A 266 7.95 -21.66 13.21
N LYS A 267 7.48 -22.45 12.22
CA LYS A 267 7.41 -23.91 12.35
C LYS A 267 8.79 -24.53 12.54
N ALA A 268 9.77 -24.13 11.73
CA ALA A 268 11.14 -24.61 11.84
C ALA A 268 11.75 -24.29 13.21
N SER A 269 11.48 -23.11 13.76
CA SER A 269 11.93 -22.71 15.10
C SER A 269 11.21 -23.45 16.23
N ILE A 270 9.90 -23.72 16.11
CA ILE A 270 9.16 -24.50 17.12
C ILE A 270 9.70 -25.94 17.21
N HIS A 271 10.12 -26.49 16.05
CA HIS A 271 10.64 -27.85 15.90
C HIS A 271 12.17 -27.95 15.91
N SER A 272 12.90 -26.84 16.09
CA SER A 272 14.35 -26.87 16.27
C SER A 272 14.67 -27.28 17.70
N ASN A 273 15.83 -27.91 17.88
CA ASN A 273 16.45 -28.11 19.18
C ASN A 273 16.60 -26.71 19.78
N ARG A 274 15.76 -26.32 20.75
CA ARG A 274 15.70 -24.95 21.32
C ARG A 274 16.93 -24.61 22.18
N LEU A 275 18.08 -25.15 21.80
CA LEU A 275 19.38 -24.73 22.30
C LEU A 275 19.61 -23.34 21.71
N SER A 276 19.34 -22.34 22.54
CA SER A 276 19.87 -21.00 22.33
C SER A 276 21.39 -21.11 22.15
N PRO A 277 22.03 -20.31 21.28
CA PRO A 277 23.46 -20.08 21.40
C PRO A 277 23.80 -19.51 22.77
#